data_AF-A0A6M0BWI4-F1
#
_entry.id   AF-A0A6M0BWI4-F1
#
_cell.length_a   1.000
_cell.length_b   1.000
_cell.length_c   1.000
_cell.angle_alpha   90.00
_cell.angle_beta   90.00
_cell.angle_gamma   90.00
#
_symmetry.space_group_name_H-M   'P 1'
#
loop_
_entity.id
_entity.type
_entity.pdbx_description
1 polymer ?
#
loop_
_entity_poly.entity_id
_entity_poly.type
_entity_poly.pdbx_seq_one_letter_code
_entity_poly.pdbx_strand_id
1 'polypeptide(L)'
;MTTEKKSPISKKIFKNTFQLLNWISIVLVILPAVAMGILILTYSVNIPYWDQWNLMPQLFIKISQNSLSWQDLIAQHNESRKLFPRLIFLGLAYLTNWDVRYEMLVIFILACLVSVNIYRLNRLTVNANLLTTSLIAFLTNILIFSPIQYDNWFWGIQLVVLMPIACITTGISVVYSHFHTRYKFLICMMLCIISTFSYSNGMIAWIIILPVLILVTAKSTSDLLKQKWLFLSWIAVFISNIIIYFYDYQKPEVSPSLIPAFRHPEQTLQFFLAFLGSPLGSGFEISPLTSSIFIGGVEIGIFCCLFIYLLKHIKNYHILERTIGWMMIAIYSIISALITAVGRVGFGVE
;
A
#
# COMPACT_ATOMS: atom_id res chain seq x y z
N MET A 1 -49.76 29.42 4.28
CA MET A 1 -48.37 29.94 4.36
C MET A 1 -48.02 30.15 5.83
N THR A 2 -47.35 29.19 6.45
CA THR A 2 -46.79 29.35 7.80
C THR A 2 -45.44 28.65 7.83
N THR A 3 -44.40 29.42 7.54
CA THR A 3 -43.00 29.02 7.74
C THR A 3 -42.74 29.03 9.25
N GLU A 4 -42.86 27.87 9.90
CA GLU A 4 -42.43 27.69 11.29
C GLU A 4 -40.93 28.02 11.41
N LYS A 5 -40.63 29.21 11.92
CA LYS A 5 -39.29 29.61 12.36
C LYS A 5 -38.91 28.73 13.56
N LYS A 6 -38.16 27.65 13.32
CA LYS A 6 -37.50 26.85 14.38
C LYS A 6 -36.82 27.78 15.39
N SER A 7 -37.19 27.66 16.67
CA SER A 7 -36.73 28.52 17.76
C SER A 7 -35.19 28.51 17.88
N PRO A 8 -34.54 29.61 18.30
CA PRO A 8 -33.09 29.69 18.42
C PRO A 8 -32.48 28.61 19.34
N ILE A 9 -33.24 28.11 20.31
CA ILE A 9 -32.84 27.03 21.23
C ILE A 9 -32.74 25.70 20.47
N SER A 10 -33.71 25.37 19.62
CA SER A 10 -33.68 24.13 18.81
C SER A 10 -32.52 24.10 17.82
N LYS A 11 -32.14 25.25 17.24
CA LYS A 11 -30.97 25.38 16.36
C LYS A 11 -29.65 25.19 17.13
N LYS A 12 -29.57 25.67 18.37
CA LYS A 12 -28.38 25.52 19.22
C LYS A 12 -28.18 24.08 19.68
N ILE A 13 -29.25 23.40 20.10
CA ILE A 13 -29.21 21.98 20.49
C ILE A 13 -28.81 21.11 19.28
N PHE A 14 -29.44 21.31 18.12
CA PHE A 14 -29.10 20.57 16.91
C PHE A 14 -27.64 20.77 16.47
N LYS A 15 -27.12 22.00 16.57
CA LYS A 15 -25.71 22.31 16.28
C LYS A 15 -24.76 21.60 17.26
N ASN A 16 -25.09 21.56 18.54
CA ASN A 16 -24.28 20.88 19.55
C ASN A 16 -24.28 19.35 19.36
N THR A 17 -25.44 18.74 19.06
CA THR A 17 -25.53 17.31 18.76
C THR A 17 -24.74 16.95 17.51
N PHE A 18 -24.80 17.78 16.46
CA PHE A 18 -24.03 17.59 15.24
C PHE A 18 -22.52 17.71 15.47
N GLN A 19 -22.09 18.67 16.29
CA GLN A 19 -20.68 18.80 16.69
C GLN A 19 -20.21 17.58 17.50
N LEU A 20 -21.02 17.09 18.43
CA LEU A 20 -20.70 15.91 19.23
C LEU A 20 -20.54 14.66 18.36
N LEU A 21 -21.47 14.43 17.41
CA LEU A 21 -21.38 13.31 16.46
C LEU A 21 -20.12 13.37 15.60
N ASN A 22 -19.69 14.57 15.20
CA ASN A 22 -18.45 14.74 14.44
C ASN A 22 -17.22 14.38 15.27
N TRP A 23 -17.17 14.80 16.54
CA TRP A 23 -16.07 14.44 17.44
C TRP A 23 -16.00 12.94 17.69
N ILE A 24 -17.15 12.30 17.96
CA ILE A 24 -17.23 10.83 18.11
C ILE A 24 -16.73 10.15 16.84
N SER A 25 -17.15 10.63 15.66
CA SER A 25 -16.73 10.06 14.37
C SER A 25 -15.21 10.18 14.15
N ILE A 26 -14.60 11.30 14.52
CA ILE A 26 -13.15 11.51 14.41
C ILE A 26 -12.40 10.57 15.36
N VAL A 27 -12.86 10.49 16.62
CA VAL A 27 -12.26 9.62 17.63
C VAL A 27 -12.31 8.17 17.18
N LEU A 28 -13.45 7.70 16.68
CA LEU A 28 -13.58 6.33 16.16
C LEU A 28 -12.61 6.08 15.01
N VAL A 29 -12.49 6.98 14.04
CA VAL A 29 -11.57 6.80 12.90
C VAL A 29 -10.12 6.69 13.36
N ILE A 30 -9.70 7.47 14.36
CA ILE A 30 -8.30 7.52 14.83
C ILE A 30 -7.99 6.39 15.83
N LEU A 31 -9.01 5.83 16.49
CA LEU A 31 -8.85 4.83 17.54
C LEU A 31 -7.95 3.63 17.16
N PRO A 32 -8.08 2.98 15.98
CA PRO A 32 -7.20 1.87 15.61
C PRO A 32 -5.72 2.28 15.52
N ALA A 33 -5.44 3.47 14.99
CA ALA A 33 -4.07 3.99 14.88
C ALA A 33 -3.48 4.28 16.27
N VAL A 34 -4.26 4.89 17.17
CA VAL A 34 -3.80 5.15 18.55
C VAL A 34 -3.55 3.85 19.29
N ALA A 35 -4.46 2.88 19.19
CA ALA A 35 -4.29 1.57 19.80
C ALA A 35 -3.01 0.88 19.30
N MET A 36 -2.78 0.86 17.98
CA MET A 36 -1.56 0.27 17.40
C MET A 36 -0.29 1.02 17.84
N GLY A 37 -0.33 2.36 17.88
CA GLY A 37 0.78 3.17 18.38
C GLY A 37 1.13 2.83 19.83
N ILE A 38 0.12 2.64 20.70
CA ILE A 38 0.32 2.20 22.08
C ILE A 38 0.96 0.80 22.11
N LEU A 39 0.47 -0.14 21.31
CA LEU A 39 1.04 -1.49 21.23
C LEU A 39 2.52 -1.47 20.81
N ILE A 40 2.87 -0.69 19.79
CA ILE A 40 4.25 -0.54 19.33
C ILE A 40 5.13 0.06 20.43
N LEU A 41 4.68 1.15 21.08
CA LEU A 41 5.46 1.79 22.14
C LEU A 41 5.63 0.91 23.39
N THR A 42 4.67 0.01 23.64
CA THR A 42 4.69 -0.88 24.81
C THR A 42 5.50 -2.15 24.56
N TYR A 43 5.39 -2.74 23.38
CA TYR A 43 5.91 -4.08 23.08
C TYR A 43 7.10 -4.11 22.12
N SER A 44 7.52 -2.97 21.55
CA SER A 44 8.70 -2.94 20.68
C SER A 44 9.98 -3.22 21.45
N VAL A 45 10.81 -4.11 20.90
CA VAL A 45 12.09 -4.49 21.48
C VAL A 45 13.21 -4.08 20.53
N ASN A 46 14.30 -3.55 21.09
CA ASN A 46 15.48 -3.15 20.31
C ASN A 46 16.39 -4.36 20.03
N ILE A 47 15.89 -5.34 19.29
CA ILE A 47 16.67 -6.51 18.85
C ILE A 47 16.37 -6.76 17.36
N PRO A 48 17.39 -6.80 16.50
CA PRO A 48 17.18 -7.09 15.09
C PRO A 48 16.73 -8.55 14.89
N TYR A 49 15.90 -8.75 13.85
CA TYR A 49 15.28 -10.04 13.55
C TYR A 49 15.56 -10.48 12.11
N TRP A 50 15.93 -11.75 11.91
CA TRP A 50 16.13 -12.39 10.60
C TRP A 50 16.97 -11.54 9.62
N ASP A 51 16.42 -11.20 8.45
CA ASP A 51 17.09 -10.46 7.36
C ASP A 51 17.70 -9.13 7.82
N GLN A 52 17.19 -8.55 8.91
CA GLN A 52 17.70 -7.30 9.46
C GLN A 52 19.15 -7.41 9.94
N TRP A 53 19.58 -8.60 10.40
CA TRP A 53 20.98 -8.89 10.76
C TRP A 53 21.92 -8.82 9.56
N ASN A 54 21.43 -9.15 8.37
CA ASN A 54 22.27 -9.19 7.17
C ASN A 54 22.25 -7.86 6.40
N LEU A 55 21.19 -7.05 6.58
CA LEU A 55 21.03 -5.81 5.83
C LEU A 55 21.89 -4.65 6.37
N MET A 56 21.72 -4.29 7.64
CA MET A 56 22.32 -3.06 8.22
C MET A 56 23.74 -3.23 8.75
N PRO A 57 24.05 -4.29 9.54
CA PRO A 57 25.40 -4.51 10.07
C PRO A 57 26.51 -4.48 9.02
N GLN A 58 26.26 -5.05 7.84
CA GLN A 58 27.23 -5.03 6.73
C GLN A 58 27.55 -3.61 6.26
N LEU A 59 26.56 -2.72 6.21
CA LEU A 59 26.78 -1.32 5.85
C LEU A 59 27.55 -0.57 6.96
N PHE A 60 27.27 -0.85 8.24
CA PHE A 60 28.01 -0.24 9.35
C PHE A 60 29.48 -0.62 9.35
N ILE A 61 29.81 -1.88 9.04
CA ILE A 61 31.20 -2.32 8.89
C ILE A 61 31.89 -1.49 7.80
N LYS A 62 31.27 -1.32 6.63
CA LYS A 62 31.85 -0.52 5.54
C LYS A 62 31.97 0.97 5.89
N ILE A 63 31.01 1.52 6.63
CA ILE A 63 31.09 2.89 7.15
C ILE A 63 32.28 3.03 8.10
N SER A 64 32.47 2.09 9.03
CA SER A 64 33.58 2.12 9.99
C SER A 64 34.96 2.02 9.30
N GLN A 65 35.01 1.37 8.14
CA GLN A 65 36.21 1.22 7.31
C GLN A 65 36.40 2.36 6.29
N ASN A 66 35.51 3.36 6.27
CA ASN A 66 35.47 4.42 5.26
C ASN A 66 35.44 3.89 3.81
N SER A 67 34.81 2.74 3.59
CA SER A 67 34.75 2.04 2.31
C SER A 67 33.34 1.99 1.69
N LEU A 68 32.37 2.68 2.31
CA LEU A 68 31.00 2.74 1.80
C LEU A 68 30.94 3.40 0.41
N SER A 69 30.39 2.68 -0.56
CA SER A 69 30.24 3.14 -1.94
C SER A 69 28.77 3.28 -2.35
N TRP A 70 28.51 3.98 -3.46
CA TRP A 70 27.15 4.05 -4.04
C TRP A 70 26.63 2.68 -4.46
N GLN A 71 27.52 1.78 -4.89
CA GLN A 71 27.19 0.41 -5.27
C GLN A 71 26.61 -0.36 -4.09
N ASP A 72 27.10 -0.13 -2.87
CA ASP A 72 26.60 -0.79 -1.65
C ASP A 72 25.16 -0.40 -1.31
N LEU A 73 24.77 0.84 -1.61
CA LEU A 73 23.43 1.32 -1.34
C LEU A 73 22.40 0.73 -2.31
N ILE A 74 22.77 0.52 -3.57
CA ILE A 74 21.89 -0.07 -4.61
C ILE A 74 22.08 -1.58 -4.79
N ALA A 75 23.01 -2.19 -4.05
CA ALA A 75 23.30 -3.61 -4.14
C ALA A 75 22.05 -4.47 -3.87
N GLN A 76 21.93 -5.57 -4.59
CA GLN A 76 20.86 -6.53 -4.37
C GLN A 76 20.97 -7.14 -2.96
N HIS A 77 19.83 -7.30 -2.28
CA HIS A 77 19.70 -8.10 -1.06
C HIS A 77 18.45 -8.94 -1.16
N ASN A 78 18.60 -10.26 -1.19
CA ASN A 78 17.57 -11.23 -1.58
C ASN A 78 17.00 -10.84 -2.96
N GLU A 79 15.68 -10.81 -3.14
CA GLU A 79 15.02 -10.48 -4.42
C GLU A 79 14.93 -8.98 -4.71
N SER A 80 15.43 -8.11 -3.80
CA SER A 80 15.15 -6.67 -3.82
C SER A 80 16.39 -5.78 -3.79
N ARG A 81 16.31 -4.65 -4.51
CA ARG A 81 17.25 -3.51 -4.35
C ARG A 81 16.61 -2.45 -3.48
N LYS A 82 17.11 -2.31 -2.25
CA LYS A 82 16.44 -1.58 -1.16
C LYS A 82 17.07 -0.19 -0.91
N LEU A 83 17.33 0.58 -1.97
CA LEU A 83 18.03 1.88 -1.88
C LEU A 83 17.35 2.84 -0.89
N PHE A 84 16.06 3.13 -1.08
CA PHE A 84 15.36 4.12 -0.25
C PHE A 84 15.18 3.65 1.20
N PRO A 85 14.80 2.39 1.46
CA PRO A 85 14.82 1.85 2.82
C PRO A 85 16.19 1.93 3.47
N ARG A 86 17.28 1.59 2.77
CA ARG A 86 18.65 1.71 3.31
C ARG A 86 18.99 3.14 3.71
N LEU A 87 18.62 4.14 2.91
CA LEU A 87 18.85 5.54 3.28
C LEU A 87 18.11 5.92 4.57
N ILE A 88 16.88 5.43 4.75
CA ILE A 88 16.12 5.66 5.97
C ILE A 88 16.76 4.93 7.15
N PHE A 89 17.10 3.65 7.00
CA PHE A 89 17.74 2.87 8.05
C PHE A 89 19.09 3.48 8.47
N LEU A 90 19.92 3.93 7.53
CA LEU A 90 21.18 4.63 7.83
C LEU A 90 20.94 5.95 8.57
N GLY A 91 19.96 6.74 8.12
CA GLY A 91 19.58 7.98 8.79
C GLY A 91 19.11 7.75 10.23
N LEU A 92 18.25 6.74 10.44
CA LEU A 92 17.81 6.34 11.78
C LEU A 92 18.98 5.83 12.62
N ALA A 93 19.82 4.96 12.06
CA ALA A 93 20.96 4.38 12.77
C ALA A 93 21.93 5.46 13.26
N TYR A 94 22.20 6.47 12.44
CA TYR A 94 23.02 7.62 12.82
C TYR A 94 22.39 8.45 13.95
N LEU A 95 21.07 8.64 13.93
CA LEU A 95 20.35 9.46 14.90
C LEU A 95 20.07 8.75 16.23
N THR A 96 19.95 7.42 16.21
CA THR A 96 19.44 6.63 17.36
C THR A 96 20.42 5.59 17.87
N ASN A 97 21.65 5.56 17.35
CA ASN A 97 22.62 4.49 17.58
C ASN A 97 22.08 3.10 17.20
N TRP A 98 21.39 3.05 16.05
CA TRP A 98 20.74 1.86 15.51
C TRP A 98 19.76 1.17 16.48
N ASP A 99 18.86 1.98 17.03
CA ASP A 99 17.70 1.46 17.76
C ASP A 99 16.58 1.08 16.77
N VAL A 100 16.35 -0.22 16.59
CA VAL A 100 15.42 -0.76 15.59
C VAL A 100 13.95 -0.43 15.88
N ARG A 101 13.63 0.00 17.11
CA ARG A 101 12.26 0.43 17.46
C ARG A 101 11.84 1.67 16.67
N TYR A 102 12.79 2.52 16.28
CA TYR A 102 12.49 3.67 15.43
C TYR A 102 12.15 3.26 13.98
N GLU A 103 12.66 2.13 13.51
CA GLU A 103 12.25 1.56 12.23
C GLU A 103 10.77 1.13 12.30
N MET A 104 10.36 0.49 13.40
CA MET A 104 8.95 0.15 13.67
C MET A 104 8.06 1.40 13.75
N LEU A 105 8.56 2.49 14.34
CA LEU A 105 7.84 3.78 14.34
C LEU A 105 7.69 4.37 12.93
N VAL A 106 8.69 4.22 12.06
CA VAL A 106 8.56 4.65 10.66
C VAL A 106 7.54 3.80 9.90
N ILE A 107 7.47 2.49 10.16
CA ILE A 107 6.38 1.63 9.64
C ILE A 107 5.01 2.20 10.07
N PHE A 108 4.86 2.55 11.35
CA PHE A 108 3.64 3.17 11.85
C PHE A 108 3.30 4.50 11.14
N ILE A 109 4.29 5.38 10.96
CA ILE A 109 4.11 6.66 10.24
C ILE A 109 3.68 6.43 8.78
N LEU A 110 4.27 5.46 8.10
CA LEU A 110 3.88 5.09 6.73
C LEU A 110 2.45 4.54 6.70
N ALA A 111 2.03 3.76 7.69
CA ALA A 111 0.65 3.29 7.81
C ALA A 111 -0.34 4.43 8.06
N CYS A 112 0.03 5.43 8.88
CA CYS A 112 -0.73 6.67 9.03
C CYS A 112 -0.86 7.42 7.70
N LEU A 113 0.21 7.52 6.91
CA LEU A 113 0.15 8.12 5.58
C LEU A 113 -0.81 7.37 4.65
N VAL A 114 -0.76 6.03 4.63
CA VAL A 114 -1.71 5.19 3.89
C VAL A 114 -3.15 5.47 4.34
N SER A 115 -3.41 5.49 5.65
CA SER A 115 -4.73 5.82 6.22
C SER A 115 -5.23 7.19 5.77
N VAL A 116 -4.40 8.23 5.83
CA VAL A 116 -4.74 9.59 5.37
C VAL A 116 -5.03 9.61 3.87
N ASN A 117 -4.24 8.91 3.07
CA ASN A 117 -4.46 8.81 1.62
C ASN A 117 -5.80 8.13 1.31
N ILE A 118 -6.11 7.02 1.96
CA ILE A 118 -7.37 6.31 1.76
C ILE A 118 -8.57 7.14 2.23
N TYR A 119 -8.46 7.83 3.38
CA TYR A 119 -9.49 8.77 3.83
C TYR A 119 -9.71 9.90 2.82
N ARG A 120 -8.63 10.48 2.28
CA ARG A 120 -8.70 11.54 1.27
C ARG A 120 -9.34 11.03 -0.01
N LEU A 121 -8.98 9.84 -0.50
CA LEU A 121 -9.61 9.22 -1.66
C LEU A 121 -11.10 9.01 -1.42
N ASN A 122 -11.49 8.47 -0.27
CA ASN A 122 -12.89 8.30 0.12
C ASN A 122 -13.67 9.62 0.02
N ARG A 123 -13.11 10.72 0.57
CA ARG A 123 -13.73 12.06 0.48
C ARG A 123 -13.86 12.61 -0.94
N LEU A 124 -12.95 12.25 -1.85
CA LEU A 124 -12.93 12.75 -3.22
C LEU A 124 -13.81 11.92 -4.16
N THR A 125 -13.94 10.61 -3.91
CA THR A 125 -14.60 9.68 -4.83
C THR A 125 -15.95 9.17 -4.32
N VAL A 126 -16.23 9.23 -3.02
CA VAL A 126 -17.48 8.73 -2.44
C VAL A 126 -18.36 9.93 -2.07
N ASN A 127 -19.40 10.16 -2.88
CA ASN A 127 -20.45 11.12 -2.58
C ASN A 127 -21.40 10.55 -1.52
N ALA A 128 -20.95 10.57 -0.26
CA ALA A 128 -21.72 10.14 0.89
C ALA A 128 -21.69 11.21 2.00
N ASN A 129 -22.59 11.08 2.98
CA ASN A 129 -22.57 11.94 4.14
C ASN A 129 -21.35 11.65 5.04
N LEU A 130 -21.07 12.58 5.97
CA LEU A 130 -19.90 12.48 6.84
C LEU A 130 -19.89 11.19 7.67
N LEU A 131 -21.05 10.72 8.14
CA LEU A 131 -21.17 9.51 8.94
C LEU A 131 -20.73 8.27 8.15
N THR A 132 -21.22 8.11 6.92
CA THR A 132 -20.84 7.00 6.03
C THR A 132 -19.36 7.08 5.67
N THR A 133 -18.83 8.27 5.36
CA THR A 133 -17.39 8.43 5.12
C THR A 133 -16.56 8.03 6.34
N SER A 134 -16.95 8.47 7.53
CA SER A 134 -16.27 8.12 8.78
C SER A 134 -16.37 6.64 9.09
N LEU A 135 -17.51 5.99 8.84
CA LEU A 135 -17.66 4.54 8.99
C LEU A 135 -16.72 3.77 8.07
N ILE A 136 -16.67 4.14 6.78
CA ILE A 136 -15.73 3.52 5.82
C ILE A 136 -14.30 3.70 6.30
N ALA A 137 -13.92 4.92 6.72
CA ALA A 137 -12.59 5.21 7.21
C ALA A 137 -12.21 4.43 8.48
N PHE A 138 -13.17 4.26 9.39
CA PHE A 138 -13.00 3.44 10.58
C PHE A 138 -12.76 1.97 10.23
N LEU A 139 -13.60 1.39 9.36
CA LEU A 139 -13.46 0.01 8.91
C LEU A 139 -12.11 -0.20 8.20
N THR A 140 -11.70 0.74 7.35
CA THR A 140 -10.39 0.67 6.71
C THR A 140 -9.24 0.77 7.72
N ASN A 141 -9.35 1.62 8.74
CA ASN A 141 -8.32 1.75 9.76
C ASN A 141 -8.22 0.53 10.67
N ILE A 142 -9.32 -0.19 10.92
CA ILE A 142 -9.26 -1.50 11.60
C ILE A 142 -8.37 -2.46 10.80
N LEU A 143 -8.50 -2.49 9.47
CA LEU A 143 -7.69 -3.37 8.62
C LEU A 143 -6.24 -2.90 8.52
N ILE A 144 -6.00 -1.60 8.28
CA ILE A 144 -4.65 -1.04 8.16
C ILE A 144 -3.87 -1.23 9.46
N PHE A 145 -4.50 -0.97 10.61
CA PHE A 145 -3.87 -1.05 11.93
C PHE A 145 -4.22 -2.34 12.67
N SER A 146 -4.52 -3.42 11.94
CA SER A 146 -4.87 -4.70 12.56
C SER A 146 -3.67 -5.29 13.31
N PRO A 147 -3.83 -5.78 14.56
CA PRO A 147 -2.80 -6.51 15.28
C PRO A 147 -2.50 -7.90 14.71
N ILE A 148 -3.35 -8.44 13.84
CA ILE A 148 -3.16 -9.79 13.27
C ILE A 148 -1.85 -9.91 12.47
N GLN A 149 -1.39 -8.79 11.90
CA GLN A 149 -0.13 -8.68 11.17
C GLN A 149 1.02 -8.24 12.09
N TYR A 150 1.08 -8.75 13.32
CA TYR A 150 2.08 -8.36 14.32
C TYR A 150 3.53 -8.48 13.81
N ASP A 151 3.83 -9.49 12.99
CA ASP A 151 5.14 -9.64 12.35
C ASP A 151 5.52 -8.42 11.51
N ASN A 152 4.55 -7.79 10.83
CA ASN A 152 4.80 -6.56 10.06
C ASN A 152 5.06 -5.34 10.95
N TRP A 153 4.49 -5.32 12.16
CA TRP A 153 4.65 -4.20 13.10
C TRP A 153 5.94 -4.25 13.89
N PHE A 154 6.34 -5.44 14.32
CA PHE A 154 7.48 -5.63 15.24
C PHE A 154 8.77 -6.07 14.52
N TRP A 155 8.77 -6.14 13.19
CA TRP A 155 9.95 -6.42 12.40
C TRP A 155 10.37 -5.18 11.59
N GLY A 156 11.37 -4.44 12.07
CA GLY A 156 11.75 -3.13 11.52
C GLY A 156 12.06 -3.12 10.02
N ILE A 157 12.55 -4.24 9.46
CA ILE A 157 12.81 -4.35 8.03
C ILE A 157 11.54 -4.24 7.17
N GLN A 158 10.35 -4.51 7.73
CA GLN A 158 9.07 -4.51 7.01
C GLN A 158 8.66 -3.13 6.47
N LEU A 159 9.39 -2.08 6.86
CA LEU A 159 9.40 -0.79 6.18
C LEU A 159 9.52 -0.95 4.66
N VAL A 160 10.34 -1.91 4.19
CA VAL A 160 10.54 -2.16 2.75
C VAL A 160 9.23 -2.53 2.05
N VAL A 161 8.35 -3.28 2.69
CA VAL A 161 7.08 -3.77 2.12
C VAL A 161 6.00 -2.69 2.17
N LEU A 162 5.95 -1.91 3.25
CA LEU A 162 4.95 -0.86 3.41
C LEU A 162 5.22 0.37 2.54
N MET A 163 6.49 0.63 2.20
CA MET A 163 6.90 1.79 1.39
C MET A 163 6.24 1.82 -0.02
N PRO A 164 6.21 0.73 -0.81
CA PRO A 164 5.42 0.65 -2.04
C PRO A 164 3.93 0.99 -1.87
N ILE A 165 3.31 0.52 -0.79
CA ILE A 165 1.88 0.76 -0.51
C ILE A 165 1.64 2.25 -0.24
N ALA A 166 2.51 2.87 0.54
CA ALA A 166 2.49 4.31 0.77
C ALA A 166 2.69 5.09 -0.54
N CYS A 167 3.62 4.66 -1.40
CA CYS A 167 3.86 5.29 -2.70
C CYS A 167 2.66 5.18 -3.64
N ILE A 168 2.03 4.01 -3.75
CA ILE A 168 0.87 3.76 -4.62
C ILE A 168 -0.33 4.57 -4.16
N THR A 169 -0.67 4.51 -2.88
CA THR A 169 -1.81 5.26 -2.33
C THR A 169 -1.60 6.77 -2.42
N THR A 170 -0.37 7.25 -2.18
CA THR A 170 -0.02 8.66 -2.39
C THR A 170 -0.11 9.05 -3.86
N GLY A 171 0.38 8.21 -4.77
CA GLY A 171 0.33 8.44 -6.21
C GLY A 171 -1.11 8.60 -6.70
N ILE A 172 -1.98 7.65 -6.36
CA ILE A 172 -3.41 7.71 -6.69
C ILE A 172 -4.06 8.96 -6.06
N SER A 173 -3.77 9.25 -4.79
CA SER A 173 -4.23 10.47 -4.10
C SER A 173 -3.78 11.76 -4.84
N VAL A 174 -2.56 11.80 -5.37
CA VAL A 174 -2.04 12.91 -6.18
C VAL A 174 -2.78 13.02 -7.53
N VAL A 175 -3.17 11.91 -8.15
CA VAL A 175 -3.95 11.95 -9.41
C VAL A 175 -5.27 12.71 -9.23
N TYR A 176 -5.95 12.54 -8.09
CA TYR A 176 -7.19 13.27 -7.77
C TYR A 176 -6.97 14.68 -7.16
N SER A 177 -5.73 15.16 -7.08
CA SER A 177 -5.44 16.53 -6.61
C SER A 177 -5.72 17.60 -7.66
N HIS A 178 -5.68 18.86 -7.25
CA HIS A 178 -5.77 20.02 -8.13
C HIS A 178 -4.44 20.37 -8.83
N PHE A 179 -3.38 19.57 -8.67
CA PHE A 179 -2.12 19.83 -9.36
C PHE A 179 -2.27 19.76 -10.89
N HIS A 180 -1.44 20.53 -11.58
CA HIS A 180 -1.38 20.45 -13.03
C HIS A 180 -0.88 19.06 -13.47
N THR A 181 -1.43 18.52 -14.57
CA THR A 181 -1.15 17.19 -15.11
C THR A 181 0.34 16.86 -15.18
N ARG A 182 1.19 17.78 -15.64
CA ARG A 182 2.65 17.56 -15.69
C ARG A 182 3.27 17.21 -14.34
N TYR A 183 2.82 17.87 -13.27
CA TYR A 183 3.30 17.62 -11.90
C TYR A 183 2.73 16.32 -11.35
N LYS A 184 1.48 15.96 -11.68
CA LYS A 184 0.92 14.65 -11.35
C LYS A 184 1.79 13.53 -11.92
N PHE A 185 2.14 13.61 -13.20
CA PHE A 185 3.03 12.65 -13.85
C PHE A 185 4.40 12.60 -13.18
N LEU A 186 5.04 13.75 -12.96
CA LEU A 186 6.37 13.81 -12.34
C LEU A 186 6.38 13.19 -10.93
N ILE A 187 5.44 13.59 -10.08
CA ILE A 187 5.33 13.08 -8.70
C ILE A 187 5.08 11.57 -8.73
N CYS A 188 4.15 11.10 -9.58
CA CYS A 188 3.85 9.68 -9.69
C CYS A 188 5.05 8.88 -10.21
N MET A 189 5.82 9.38 -11.19
CA MET A 189 7.05 8.72 -11.65
C MET A 189 8.08 8.61 -10.51
N MET A 190 8.28 9.68 -9.74
CA MET A 190 9.18 9.66 -8.59
C MET A 190 8.73 8.63 -7.55
N LEU A 191 7.44 8.58 -7.23
CA LEU A 191 6.87 7.58 -6.32
C LEU A 191 7.04 6.15 -6.86
N CYS A 192 6.88 5.93 -8.16
CA CYS A 192 7.13 4.62 -8.77
C CYS A 192 8.61 4.22 -8.67
N ILE A 193 9.55 5.15 -8.89
CA ILE A 193 10.99 4.89 -8.71
C ILE A 193 11.30 4.53 -7.25
N ILE A 194 10.76 5.30 -6.30
CA ILE A 194 10.91 5.03 -4.86
C ILE A 194 10.36 3.66 -4.52
N SER A 195 9.16 3.33 -5.00
CA SER A 195 8.52 2.04 -4.83
C SER A 195 9.39 0.89 -5.37
N THR A 196 9.85 0.96 -6.62
CA THR A 196 10.72 -0.06 -7.24
C THR A 196 11.99 -0.33 -6.43
N PHE A 197 12.68 0.74 -5.99
CA PHE A 197 13.92 0.61 -5.22
C PHE A 197 13.68 0.56 -3.70
N SER A 198 12.47 0.20 -3.28
CA SER A 198 12.16 -0.15 -1.90
C SER A 198 11.96 -1.65 -1.74
N TYR A 199 11.17 -2.25 -2.63
CA TYR A 199 10.89 -3.69 -2.64
C TYR A 199 10.48 -4.14 -4.04
N SER A 200 10.75 -5.40 -4.39
CA SER A 200 10.52 -5.94 -5.74
C SER A 200 9.07 -5.77 -6.23
N ASN A 201 8.07 -6.01 -5.36
CA ASN A 201 6.66 -5.78 -5.68
C ASN A 201 6.36 -4.30 -5.98
N GLY A 202 7.24 -3.37 -5.59
CA GLY A 202 7.07 -1.96 -5.86
C GLY A 202 7.09 -1.57 -7.33
N MET A 203 7.64 -2.42 -8.22
CA MET A 203 7.57 -2.20 -9.68
C MET A 203 6.14 -2.18 -10.20
N ILE A 204 5.22 -2.89 -9.53
CA ILE A 204 3.82 -2.98 -9.93
C ILE A 204 3.18 -1.58 -9.92
N ALA A 205 3.70 -0.64 -9.09
CA ALA A 205 3.22 0.75 -9.02
C ALA A 205 3.14 1.45 -10.39
N TRP A 206 4.08 1.17 -11.31
CA TRP A 206 4.09 1.73 -12.67
C TRP A 206 2.84 1.34 -13.47
N ILE A 207 2.37 0.11 -13.29
CA ILE A 207 1.21 -0.46 -13.99
C ILE A 207 -0.08 -0.03 -13.30
N ILE A 208 -0.04 0.17 -11.98
CA ILE A 208 -1.21 0.52 -11.17
C ILE A 208 -1.60 1.99 -11.32
N ILE A 209 -0.62 2.89 -11.29
CA ILE A 209 -0.88 4.33 -11.31
C ILE A 209 -1.22 4.84 -12.72
N LEU A 210 -0.63 4.24 -13.77
CA LEU A 210 -0.79 4.72 -15.14
C LEU A 210 -2.25 4.72 -15.64
N PRO A 211 -3.07 3.67 -15.47
CA PRO A 211 -4.48 3.69 -15.83
C PRO A 211 -5.26 4.76 -15.09
N VAL A 212 -4.97 4.98 -13.80
CA VAL A 212 -5.62 6.05 -13.01
C VAL A 212 -5.25 7.42 -13.58
N LEU A 213 -3.97 7.65 -13.88
CA LEU A 213 -3.51 8.89 -14.53
C LEU A 213 -4.28 9.12 -15.84
N ILE A 214 -4.26 8.16 -16.76
CA ILE A 214 -4.91 8.28 -18.08
C ILE A 214 -6.41 8.60 -17.91
N LEU A 215 -7.13 7.78 -17.15
CA LEU A 215 -8.59 7.83 -17.10
C LEU A 215 -9.12 9.02 -16.30
N VAL A 216 -8.33 9.54 -15.35
CA VAL A 216 -8.72 10.73 -14.57
C VAL A 216 -8.25 12.03 -15.26
N THR A 217 -7.07 12.07 -15.90
CA THR A 217 -6.54 13.32 -16.48
C THR A 217 -6.88 13.54 -17.95
N ALA A 218 -7.26 12.51 -18.71
CA ALA A 218 -7.67 12.64 -20.11
C ALA A 218 -9.17 12.35 -20.24
N LYS A 219 -9.97 13.40 -20.49
CA LYS A 219 -11.43 13.28 -20.65
C LYS A 219 -11.85 13.03 -22.11
N SER A 220 -10.94 13.26 -23.04
CA SER A 220 -11.14 13.12 -24.48
C SER A 220 -9.90 12.51 -25.14
N THR A 221 -10.07 11.89 -26.31
CA THR A 221 -8.97 11.44 -27.18
C THR A 221 -8.03 12.59 -27.54
N SER A 222 -8.55 13.81 -27.68
CA SER A 222 -7.76 15.01 -27.92
C SER A 222 -6.84 15.38 -26.75
N ASP A 223 -7.28 15.17 -25.51
CA ASP A 223 -6.46 15.38 -24.32
C ASP A 223 -5.34 14.35 -24.23
N LEU A 224 -5.62 13.11 -24.61
CA LEU A 224 -4.64 12.04 -24.67
C LEU A 224 -3.51 12.38 -25.66
N LEU A 225 -3.87 12.90 -26.85
CA LEU A 225 -2.90 13.35 -27.86
C LEU A 225 -2.03 14.51 -27.36
N LYS A 226 -2.62 15.46 -26.61
CA LYS A 226 -1.85 16.56 -25.97
C LYS A 226 -0.86 16.03 -24.92
N GLN A 227 -1.24 14.96 -24.23
CA GLN A 227 -0.43 14.33 -23.17
C GLN A 227 0.52 13.24 -23.70
N LYS A 228 0.59 12.99 -25.02
CA LYS A 228 1.39 11.90 -25.62
C LYS A 228 2.85 11.87 -25.15
N TRP A 229 3.48 13.04 -25.02
CA TRP A 229 4.87 13.13 -24.58
C TRP A 229 5.06 12.75 -23.12
N LEU A 230 4.06 13.00 -22.26
CA LEU A 230 4.08 12.55 -20.87
C LEU A 230 3.96 11.02 -20.79
N PHE A 231 3.15 10.40 -21.65
CA PHE A 231 3.05 8.95 -21.74
C PHE A 231 4.32 8.30 -22.29
N LEU A 232 4.89 8.86 -23.35
CA LEU A 232 6.17 8.37 -23.89
C LEU A 232 7.29 8.52 -22.86
N SER A 233 7.32 9.63 -22.12
CA SER A 233 8.24 9.83 -21.01
C SER A 233 8.01 8.81 -19.90
N TRP A 234 6.76 8.53 -19.53
CA TRP A 234 6.43 7.49 -18.54
C TRP A 234 6.98 6.13 -18.93
N ILE A 235 6.75 5.71 -20.18
CA ILE A 235 7.24 4.43 -20.70
C ILE A 235 8.77 4.41 -20.74
N ALA A 236 9.41 5.48 -21.20
CA ALA A 236 10.87 5.56 -21.27
C ALA A 236 11.50 5.47 -19.87
N VAL A 237 10.96 6.17 -18.87
CA VAL A 237 11.44 6.12 -17.49
C VAL A 237 11.15 4.76 -16.86
N PHE A 238 9.98 4.15 -17.12
CA PHE A 238 9.67 2.80 -16.66
C PHE A 238 10.66 1.77 -17.19
N ILE A 239 10.92 1.76 -18.50
CA ILE A 239 11.88 0.85 -19.13
C ILE A 239 13.28 1.08 -18.54
N SER A 240 13.71 2.33 -18.42
CA SER A 240 15.00 2.66 -17.83
C SER A 240 15.11 2.18 -16.37
N ASN A 241 14.03 2.34 -15.58
CA ASN A 241 13.95 1.89 -14.20
C ASN A 241 14.10 0.36 -14.09
N ILE A 242 13.43 -0.39 -14.96
CA ILE A 242 13.54 -1.86 -15.03
C ILE A 242 14.96 -2.28 -15.44
N ILE A 243 15.55 -1.66 -16.47
CA ILE A 243 16.92 -1.97 -16.92
C ILE A 243 17.92 -1.75 -15.76
N ILE A 244 17.83 -0.61 -15.08
CA ILE A 244 18.71 -0.30 -13.94
C ILE A 244 18.49 -1.29 -12.79
N TYR A 245 17.25 -1.66 -12.50
CA TYR A 245 16.95 -2.62 -11.43
C TYR A 245 17.53 -4.01 -11.71
N PHE A 246 17.45 -4.49 -12.95
CA PHE A 246 17.91 -5.83 -13.32
C PHE A 246 19.38 -5.88 -13.76
N TYR A 247 20.09 -4.75 -13.78
CA TYR A 247 21.52 -4.71 -14.08
C TYR A 247 22.32 -5.52 -13.04
N ASP A 248 22.96 -6.61 -13.46
CA ASP A 248 23.67 -7.55 -12.58
C ASP A 248 22.77 -8.17 -11.48
N TYR A 249 21.50 -8.42 -11.80
CA TYR A 249 20.59 -9.13 -10.90
C TYR A 249 20.85 -10.64 -10.97
N GLN A 250 21.03 -11.26 -9.81
CA GLN A 250 21.26 -12.70 -9.68
C GLN A 250 20.08 -13.34 -8.96
N LYS A 251 19.62 -14.51 -9.41
CA LYS A 251 18.55 -15.21 -8.69
C LYS A 251 19.09 -15.66 -7.32
N PRO A 252 18.43 -15.34 -6.19
CA PRO A 252 18.91 -15.82 -4.89
C PRO A 252 18.83 -17.35 -4.81
N GLU A 253 19.84 -17.98 -4.23
CA GLU A 253 19.96 -19.44 -4.13
C GLU A 253 18.83 -20.07 -3.31
N VAL A 254 18.38 -19.35 -2.27
CA VAL A 254 17.31 -19.80 -1.36
C VAL A 254 15.92 -19.66 -2.01
N SER A 255 15.76 -18.86 -3.07
CA SER A 255 14.46 -18.67 -3.71
C SER A 255 14.07 -19.93 -4.50
N PRO A 256 12.85 -20.46 -4.29
CA PRO A 256 12.45 -21.74 -4.86
C PRO A 256 12.39 -21.66 -6.39
N SER A 257 12.36 -22.83 -7.01
CA SER A 257 12.04 -22.90 -8.43
C SER A 257 10.62 -22.42 -8.68
N LEU A 258 10.36 -21.85 -9.86
CA LEU A 258 9.00 -21.51 -10.29
C LEU A 258 8.23 -22.74 -10.79
N ILE A 259 8.94 -23.85 -11.04
CA ILE A 259 8.36 -25.09 -11.59
C ILE A 259 7.22 -25.66 -10.73
N PRO A 260 7.32 -25.75 -9.39
CA PRO A 260 6.23 -26.26 -8.55
C PRO A 260 4.92 -25.48 -8.73
N ALA A 261 4.99 -24.17 -8.96
CA ALA A 261 3.79 -23.35 -9.16
C ALA A 261 2.94 -23.80 -10.35
N PHE A 262 3.59 -24.32 -11.41
CA PHE A 262 2.94 -24.83 -12.60
C PHE A 262 2.63 -26.34 -12.53
N ARG A 263 3.38 -27.10 -11.73
CA ARG A 263 3.12 -28.54 -11.53
C ARG A 263 1.96 -28.80 -10.57
N HIS A 264 1.76 -27.92 -9.59
CA HIS A 264 0.72 -28.01 -8.56
C HIS A 264 -0.16 -26.75 -8.57
N PRO A 265 -0.92 -26.50 -9.66
CA PRO A 265 -1.75 -25.30 -9.78
C PRO A 265 -2.80 -25.19 -8.66
N GLU A 266 -3.26 -26.31 -8.11
CA GLU A 266 -4.17 -26.36 -6.97
C GLU A 266 -3.55 -25.79 -5.70
N GLN A 267 -2.28 -26.09 -5.41
CA GLN A 267 -1.56 -25.55 -4.26
C GLN A 267 -1.27 -24.06 -4.45
N THR A 268 -0.90 -23.65 -5.66
CA THR A 268 -0.73 -22.23 -6.00
C THR A 268 -2.02 -21.44 -5.81
N LEU A 269 -3.17 -22.02 -6.22
CA LEU A 269 -4.47 -21.39 -6.02
C LEU A 269 -4.85 -21.31 -4.53
N GLN A 270 -4.60 -22.38 -3.76
CA GLN A 270 -4.81 -22.36 -2.30
C GLN A 270 -3.95 -21.29 -1.63
N PHE A 271 -2.67 -21.21 -1.96
CA PHE A 271 -1.77 -20.17 -1.47
C PHE A 271 -2.29 -18.78 -1.82
N PHE A 272 -2.66 -18.56 -3.08
CA PHE A 272 -3.16 -17.27 -3.56
C PHE A 272 -4.41 -16.83 -2.79
N LEU A 273 -5.38 -17.72 -2.58
CA LEU A 273 -6.60 -17.41 -1.83
C LEU A 273 -6.32 -17.24 -0.34
N ALA A 274 -5.48 -18.09 0.25
CA ALA A 274 -5.07 -17.96 1.64
C ALA A 274 -4.37 -16.62 1.91
N PHE A 275 -3.47 -16.20 1.01
CA PHE A 275 -2.77 -14.93 1.11
C PHE A 275 -3.74 -13.75 1.15
N LEU A 276 -4.74 -13.73 0.25
CA LEU A 276 -5.73 -12.65 0.21
C LEU A 276 -6.63 -12.63 1.43
N GLY A 277 -7.14 -13.78 1.87
CA GLY A 277 -8.06 -13.86 2.99
C GLY A 277 -7.40 -13.86 4.38
N SER A 278 -6.07 -13.98 4.46
CA SER A 278 -5.32 -14.03 5.73
C SER A 278 -5.63 -12.89 6.70
N PRO A 279 -5.80 -11.61 6.29
CA PRO A 279 -6.11 -10.51 7.20
C PRO A 279 -7.39 -10.71 8.03
N LEU A 280 -8.32 -11.53 7.55
CA LEU A 280 -9.58 -11.86 8.23
C LEU A 280 -9.65 -13.33 8.68
N GLY A 281 -8.92 -14.23 8.01
CA GLY A 281 -9.00 -15.68 8.23
C GLY A 281 -7.96 -16.23 9.21
N SER A 282 -6.81 -15.57 9.39
CA SER A 282 -5.74 -16.06 10.26
C SER A 282 -6.05 -15.98 11.76
N GLY A 283 -7.05 -15.17 12.15
CA GLY A 283 -7.48 -15.04 13.54
C GLY A 283 -8.42 -16.14 14.04
N PHE A 284 -8.82 -17.09 13.19
CA PHE A 284 -9.69 -18.20 13.59
C PHE A 284 -8.89 -19.29 14.33
N GLU A 285 -9.39 -19.74 15.48
CA GLU A 285 -8.74 -20.79 16.28
C GLU A 285 -8.74 -22.17 15.59
N ILE A 286 -9.78 -22.47 14.80
CA ILE A 286 -9.94 -23.75 14.11
C ILE A 286 -9.73 -23.53 12.61
N SER A 287 -8.74 -24.23 12.05
CA SER A 287 -8.43 -24.26 10.61
C SER A 287 -8.24 -22.87 9.97
N PRO A 288 -7.31 -22.03 10.47
CA PRO A 288 -7.09 -20.66 9.97
C PRO A 288 -6.78 -20.63 8.46
N LEU A 289 -6.08 -21.65 7.95
CA LEU A 289 -5.81 -21.78 6.52
C LEU A 289 -7.11 -21.92 5.71
N THR A 290 -8.00 -22.83 6.09
CA THR A 290 -9.28 -23.06 5.38
C THR A 290 -10.16 -21.82 5.41
N SER A 291 -10.23 -21.15 6.57
CA SER A 291 -10.96 -19.88 6.72
C SER A 291 -10.39 -18.78 5.82
N SER A 292 -9.07 -18.65 5.76
CA SER A 292 -8.39 -17.70 4.88
C SER A 292 -8.65 -17.98 3.39
N ILE A 293 -8.60 -19.26 2.96
CA ILE A 293 -8.93 -19.65 1.59
C ILE A 293 -10.37 -19.28 1.23
N PHE A 294 -11.33 -19.59 2.13
CA PHE A 294 -12.73 -19.27 1.90
C PHE A 294 -12.96 -17.76 1.77
N ILE A 295 -12.40 -16.97 2.69
CA ILE A 295 -12.52 -15.52 2.67
C ILE A 295 -11.88 -14.93 1.40
N GLY A 296 -10.67 -15.37 1.03
CA GLY A 296 -10.02 -14.93 -0.20
C GLY A 296 -10.83 -15.26 -1.45
N GLY A 297 -11.52 -16.41 -1.47
CA GLY A 297 -12.45 -16.78 -2.53
C GLY A 297 -13.65 -15.84 -2.62
N VAL A 298 -14.23 -15.45 -1.47
CA VAL A 298 -15.32 -14.47 -1.40
C VAL A 298 -14.85 -13.09 -1.87
N GLU A 299 -13.68 -12.64 -1.44
CA GLU A 299 -13.11 -11.35 -1.86
C GLU A 299 -12.87 -11.27 -3.36
N ILE A 300 -12.31 -12.32 -3.97
CA ILE A 300 -12.14 -12.42 -5.43
C ILE A 300 -13.50 -12.43 -6.14
N GLY A 301 -14.49 -13.15 -5.60
CA GLY A 301 -15.86 -13.14 -6.13
C GLY A 301 -16.46 -11.73 -6.17
N ILE A 302 -16.36 -11.00 -5.05
CA ILE A 302 -16.81 -9.60 -4.95
C ILE A 302 -16.06 -8.71 -5.94
N PHE A 303 -14.73 -8.83 -5.99
CA PHE A 303 -13.91 -8.07 -6.94
C PHE A 303 -14.32 -8.33 -8.40
N CYS A 304 -14.52 -9.58 -8.79
CA CYS A 304 -14.97 -9.96 -10.13
C CYS A 304 -16.35 -9.35 -10.44
N CYS A 305 -17.30 -9.40 -9.51
CA CYS A 305 -18.61 -8.76 -9.69
C CYS A 305 -18.49 -7.24 -9.89
N LEU A 306 -17.67 -6.55 -9.08
CA LEU A 306 -17.43 -5.11 -9.20
C LEU A 306 -16.70 -4.76 -10.50
N PHE A 307 -15.74 -5.58 -10.92
CA PHE A 307 -15.01 -5.41 -12.16
C PHE A 307 -15.93 -5.56 -13.38
N ILE A 308 -16.77 -6.62 -13.41
CA ILE A 308 -17.77 -6.81 -14.48
C ILE A 308 -18.78 -5.65 -14.50
N TYR A 309 -19.22 -5.19 -13.33
CA TYR A 309 -20.09 -4.02 -13.24
C TYR A 309 -19.42 -2.78 -13.85
N LEU A 310 -18.15 -2.52 -13.53
CA LEU A 310 -17.40 -1.42 -14.10
C LEU A 310 -17.25 -1.52 -15.62
N LEU A 311 -16.96 -2.72 -16.15
CA LEU A 311 -16.86 -2.96 -17.58
C LEU A 311 -18.17 -2.64 -18.32
N LYS A 312 -19.31 -3.04 -17.74
CA LYS A 312 -20.65 -2.70 -18.29
C LYS A 312 -20.91 -1.20 -18.29
N HIS A 313 -20.32 -0.45 -17.36
CA HIS A 313 -20.49 0.99 -17.20
C HIS A 313 -19.26 1.81 -17.61
N ILE A 314 -18.34 1.25 -18.39
CA ILE A 314 -17.07 1.91 -18.74
C ILE A 314 -17.26 3.23 -19.51
N LYS A 315 -18.40 3.36 -20.21
CA LYS A 315 -18.78 4.60 -20.93
C LYS A 315 -19.26 5.71 -20.00
N ASN A 316 -19.63 5.40 -18.75
CA ASN A 316 -20.04 6.40 -17.77
C ASN A 316 -18.79 6.94 -17.06
N TYR A 317 -18.30 8.08 -17.55
CA TYR A 317 -17.11 8.75 -17.02
C TYR A 317 -17.16 8.98 -15.51
N HIS A 318 -18.32 9.38 -14.96
CA HIS A 318 -18.44 9.64 -13.53
C HIS A 318 -18.31 8.38 -12.67
N ILE A 319 -18.83 7.22 -13.14
CA ILE A 319 -18.64 5.95 -12.42
C ILE A 319 -17.17 5.54 -12.52
N LEU A 320 -16.59 5.60 -13.71
CA LEU A 320 -15.20 5.20 -13.95
C LEU A 320 -14.21 6.04 -13.14
N GLU A 321 -14.29 7.37 -13.21
CA GLU A 321 -13.42 8.30 -12.48
C GLU A 321 -13.47 8.04 -10.97
N ARG A 322 -14.65 7.75 -10.41
CA ARG A 322 -14.82 7.53 -8.97
C ARG A 322 -14.38 6.16 -8.49
N THR A 323 -14.32 5.15 -9.37
CA THR A 323 -14.05 3.76 -8.99
C THR A 323 -12.65 3.30 -9.37
N ILE A 324 -12.04 3.85 -10.42
CA ILE A 324 -10.78 3.34 -10.98
C ILE A 324 -9.64 3.31 -9.95
N GLY A 325 -9.50 4.33 -9.10
CA GLY A 325 -8.48 4.34 -8.05
C GLY A 325 -8.59 3.15 -7.11
N TRP A 326 -9.79 2.80 -6.66
CA TRP A 326 -10.06 1.66 -5.78
C TRP A 326 -9.81 0.32 -6.48
N MET A 327 -10.23 0.22 -7.74
CA MET A 327 -10.00 -0.99 -8.54
C MET A 327 -8.51 -1.24 -8.75
N MET A 328 -7.72 -0.19 -9.00
CA MET A 328 -6.28 -0.32 -9.16
C MET A 328 -5.58 -0.69 -7.84
N ILE A 329 -6.05 -0.19 -6.67
CA ILE A 329 -5.55 -0.65 -5.36
C ILE A 329 -5.86 -2.14 -5.12
N ALA A 330 -7.06 -2.59 -5.49
CA ALA A 330 -7.42 -4.01 -5.39
C ALA A 330 -6.57 -4.87 -6.35
N ILE A 331 -6.38 -4.43 -7.60
CA ILE A 331 -5.52 -5.10 -8.58
C ILE A 331 -4.08 -5.22 -8.08
N TYR A 332 -3.54 -4.18 -7.42
CA TYR A 332 -2.20 -4.27 -6.81
C TYR A 332 -2.11 -5.43 -5.80
N SER A 333 -3.13 -5.58 -4.95
CA SER A 333 -3.19 -6.65 -3.95
C SER A 333 -3.28 -8.03 -4.61
N ILE A 334 -4.10 -8.17 -5.65
CA ILE A 334 -4.24 -9.40 -6.44
C ILE A 334 -2.94 -9.78 -7.14
N ILE A 335 -2.28 -8.83 -7.84
CA ILE A 335 -1.01 -9.11 -8.51
C ILE A 335 0.07 -9.46 -7.48
N SER A 336 0.13 -8.75 -6.35
CA SER A 336 1.10 -9.04 -5.29
C SER A 336 0.87 -10.44 -4.69
N ALA A 337 -0.38 -10.83 -4.46
CA ALA A 337 -0.74 -12.16 -3.99
C ALA A 337 -0.34 -13.24 -4.99
N LEU A 338 -0.59 -13.01 -6.29
CA LEU A 338 -0.23 -13.95 -7.34
C LEU A 338 1.28 -14.13 -7.48
N ILE A 339 2.04 -13.03 -7.51
CA ILE A 339 3.51 -13.08 -7.57
C ILE A 339 4.07 -13.78 -6.35
N THR A 340 3.52 -13.50 -5.16
CA THR A 340 3.95 -14.15 -3.92
C THR A 340 3.63 -15.64 -3.95
N ALA A 341 2.42 -16.04 -4.34
CA ALA A 341 2.04 -17.44 -4.46
C ALA A 341 2.96 -18.19 -5.43
N VAL A 342 3.17 -17.67 -6.64
CA VAL A 342 4.06 -18.30 -7.63
C VAL A 342 5.52 -18.36 -7.14
N GLY A 343 5.98 -17.32 -6.45
CA GLY A 343 7.35 -17.24 -5.95
C GLY A 343 7.60 -17.99 -4.65
N ARG A 344 6.57 -18.40 -3.91
CA ARG A 344 6.69 -18.99 -2.56
C ARG A 344 6.02 -20.34 -2.38
N VAL A 345 5.14 -20.79 -3.28
CA VAL A 345 4.46 -22.10 -3.17
C VAL A 345 5.45 -23.28 -3.06
N GLY A 346 6.67 -23.14 -3.56
CA GLY A 346 7.73 -24.14 -3.38
C GLY A 346 8.16 -24.36 -1.92
N PHE A 347 7.80 -23.46 -1.00
CA PHE A 347 8.00 -23.63 0.44
C PHE A 347 6.83 -24.32 1.15
N GLY A 348 5.69 -24.49 0.48
CA GLY A 348 4.44 -24.94 1.08
C GLY A 348 3.36 -23.86 1.04
N VAL A 349 2.17 -24.22 1.53
CA VAL A 349 0.97 -23.37 1.59
C VAL A 349 0.71 -22.83 3.00
N GLU A 350 1.32 -23.44 4.02
CA GLU A 350 1.24 -23.02 5.43
C GLU A 350 2.27 -21.96 5.79
#